data_AF-A0A532TGL4-F1
#
_entry.id   AF-A0A532TGL4-F1
#
_cell.length_a   1.000
_cell.length_b   1.000
_cell.length_c   1.000
_cell.angle_alpha   90.00
_cell.angle_beta   90.00
_cell.angle_gamma   90.00
#
_symmetry.space_group_name_H-M   'P 1'
#
loop_
_entity.id
_entity.type
_entity.pdbx_description
1 polymer ?
#
loop_
_entity_poly.entity_id
_entity_poly.type
_entity_poly.pdbx_seq_one_letter_code
_entity_poly.pdbx_strand_id
1 'polypeptide(L)'
;MKKRKPDQSPLKIGIMVGIIGGFLSTIAPTIYICAVSQLSIDWYFPYLAILNLTGLVIGSIVGLVIGYYYKKKDAKAKYSMDDEFYQGFIVR
;
A
#
# COMPACT_ATOMS: atom_id res chain seq x y z
N MET A 1 2.92 -6.67 -15.15
CA MET A 1 1.56 -6.47 -14.62
C MET A 1 0.59 -6.24 -15.78
N LYS A 2 0.11 -7.30 -16.43
CA LYS A 2 -0.59 -7.25 -17.74
C LYS A 2 -2.05 -6.76 -17.72
N LYS A 3 -2.57 -6.31 -16.56
CA LYS A 3 -4.00 -5.94 -16.36
C LYS A 3 -4.22 -4.61 -15.62
N ARG A 4 -3.33 -3.61 -15.75
CA ARG A 4 -3.63 -2.25 -15.27
C ARG A 4 -4.40 -1.49 -16.35
N LYS A 5 -5.56 -0.91 -16.01
CA LYS A 5 -6.16 0.15 -16.83
C LYS A 5 -5.21 1.36 -16.84
N PRO A 6 -5.06 2.07 -17.97
CA PRO A 6 -4.09 3.18 -18.13
C PRO A 6 -4.26 4.31 -17.10
N ASP A 7 -5.45 4.45 -16.49
CA ASP A 7 -5.75 5.53 -15.53
C ASP A 7 -5.48 5.17 -14.05
N GLN A 8 -5.12 3.92 -13.73
CA GLN A 8 -4.87 3.51 -12.35
C GLN A 8 -3.42 3.81 -11.94
N SER A 9 -3.24 4.99 -11.34
CA SER A 9 -1.95 5.41 -10.80
C SER A 9 -1.42 4.42 -9.74
N PRO A 10 -0.18 3.92 -9.87
CA PRO A 10 0.45 3.04 -8.88
C PRO A 10 0.41 3.59 -7.46
N LEU A 11 0.46 4.92 -7.34
CA LEU A 11 0.38 5.62 -6.06
C LEU A 11 -0.98 5.45 -5.39
N LYS A 12 -2.08 5.57 -6.15
CA LYS A 12 -3.45 5.41 -5.63
C LYS A 12 -3.69 3.98 -5.15
N ILE A 13 -3.19 3.00 -5.89
CA ILE A 13 -3.27 1.58 -5.48
C ILE A 13 -2.42 1.35 -4.23
N GLY A 14 -1.20 1.89 -4.17
CA GLY A 14 -0.32 1.77 -3.01
C GLY A 14 -0.97 2.32 -1.73
N ILE A 15 -1.56 3.52 -1.80
CA ILE A 15 -2.28 4.13 -0.68
C ILE A 15 -3.48 3.27 -0.27
N MET A 16 -4.30 2.82 -1.23
CA MET A 16 -5.48 2.00 -0.93
C MET A 16 -5.13 0.66 -0.27
N VAL A 17 -4.10 -0.02 -0.78
CA VAL A 17 -3.59 -1.27 -0.20
C VAL A 17 -2.98 -1.00 1.17
N GLY A 18 -2.27 0.11 1.35
CA GLY A 18 -1.72 0.54 2.64
C GLY A 18 -2.79 0.78 3.70
N ILE A 19 -3.88 1.46 3.35
CA ILE A 19 -5.02 1.71 4.25
C ILE A 19 -5.71 0.41 4.64
N ILE A 20 -6.02 -0.46 3.66
CA ILE A 20 -6.70 -1.74 3.91
C ILE A 20 -5.81 -2.68 4.72
N GLY A 21 -4.52 -2.77 4.36
CA GLY A 21 -3.55 -3.57 5.09
C GLY A 21 -3.32 -3.07 6.51
N GLY A 22 -3.24 -1.75 6.67
CA GLY A 22 -3.20 -1.08 7.97
C GLY A 22 -4.37 -1.48 8.85
N PHE A 23 -5.60 -1.40 8.33
CA PHE A 23 -6.80 -1.82 9.06
C PHE A 23 -6.74 -3.30 9.46
N LEU A 24 -6.50 -4.20 8.51
CA LEU A 24 -6.47 -5.64 8.77
C LEU A 24 -5.36 -6.04 9.76
N SER A 25 -4.21 -5.36 9.72
CA SER A 25 -3.09 -5.64 10.62
C SER A 25 -3.39 -5.37 12.09
N THR A 26 -4.41 -4.58 12.42
CA THR A 26 -4.76 -4.22 13.80
C THR A 26 -5.63 -5.27 14.50
N ILE A 27 -6.25 -6.17 13.73
CA ILE A 27 -7.11 -7.24 14.26
C ILE A 27 -6.29 -8.18 15.16
N ALA A 28 -5.15 -8.66 14.67
CA ALA A 28 -4.32 -9.62 15.42
C ALA A 28 -3.75 -9.05 16.74
N PRO A 29 -3.16 -7.83 16.77
CA PRO A 29 -2.75 -7.18 18.01
C PRO A 29 -3.90 -6.94 18.98
N THR A 30 -5.09 -6.56 18.48
CA THR A 30 -6.26 -6.35 19.34
C THR A 30 -6.68 -7.64 20.02
N ILE A 31 -6.79 -8.74 19.27
CA ILE A 31 -7.12 -10.07 19.81
C ILE A 31 -6.07 -10.48 20.85
N TYR A 32 -4.78 -10.27 20.56
CA TYR A 32 -3.69 -10.60 21.47
C TYR A 32 -3.80 -9.83 22.80
N ILE A 33 -4.00 -8.51 22.76
CA ILE A 33 -4.14 -7.68 23.97
C ILE A 33 -5.35 -8.12 24.80
N CYS A 34 -6.49 -8.34 24.16
CA CYS A 34 -7.71 -8.78 24.86
C CYS A 34 -7.54 -10.17 25.50
N ALA A 35 -6.91 -11.11 24.78
CA ALA A 35 -6.70 -12.48 25.27
C ALA A 35 -5.69 -12.52 26.44
N VAL A 36 -4.56 -11.82 26.32
CA VAL A 36 -3.51 -11.82 27.35
C VAL A 36 -3.95 -11.06 28.59
N SER A 37 -4.67 -9.95 28.42
CA SER A 37 -5.12 -9.10 29.53
C SER A 37 -6.42 -9.59 30.16
N GLN A 38 -6.97 -10.72 29.69
CA GLN A 38 -8.25 -11.30 30.15
C GLN A 38 -9.40 -10.28 30.16
N LEU A 39 -9.42 -9.39 29.17
CA LEU A 39 -10.42 -8.33 29.08
C LEU A 39 -11.74 -8.87 28.55
N SER A 40 -12.85 -8.28 29.00
CA SER A 40 -14.17 -8.61 28.44
C SER A 40 -14.26 -8.19 26.97
N ILE A 41 -15.19 -8.81 26.24
CA ILE A 41 -15.43 -8.53 24.81
C ILE A 41 -15.71 -7.05 24.55
N ASP A 42 -16.24 -6.32 25.53
CA ASP A 42 -16.56 -4.88 25.43
C ASP A 42 -15.30 -4.03 25.19
N TRP A 43 -14.15 -4.48 25.69
CA TRP A 43 -12.87 -3.80 25.50
C TRP A 43 -12.27 -4.03 24.12
N TYR A 44 -12.75 -5.01 23.37
CA TYR A 44 -12.24 -5.29 22.01
C TYR A 44 -12.41 -4.09 21.09
N PHE A 45 -13.61 -3.49 21.06
CA PHE A 45 -13.93 -2.37 20.19
C PHE A 45 -13.10 -1.09 20.44
N PRO A 46 -12.92 -0.61 21.69
CA PRO A 46 -12.08 0.55 21.94
C PRO A 46 -10.60 0.31 21.61
N TYR A 47 -10.04 -0.86 21.91
CA TYR A 47 -8.67 -1.19 21.51
C TYR A 47 -8.51 -1.29 20.00
N LEU A 48 -9.47 -1.89 19.30
CA LEU A 48 -9.49 -1.96 17.85
C LEU A 48 -9.52 -0.56 17.22
N ALA A 49 -10.29 0.37 17.79
CA ALA A 49 -10.39 1.74 17.30
C ALA A 49 -9.07 2.51 17.49
N ILE A 50 -8.45 2.40 18.67
CA ILE A 50 -7.16 3.06 18.97
C ILE A 50 -6.06 2.51 18.06
N LEU A 51 -5.97 1.20 17.92
CA LEU A 51 -4.97 0.57 17.07
C LEU A 51 -5.21 0.89 15.60
N ASN A 52 -6.46 0.99 15.14
CA ASN A 52 -6.78 1.42 13.78
C ASN A 52 -6.30 2.82 13.44
N LEU A 53 -6.37 3.76 14.38
CA LEU A 53 -5.79 5.09 14.19
C LEU A 53 -4.29 5.01 13.88
N THR A 54 -3.55 4.20 14.64
CA THR A 54 -2.12 3.99 14.39
C THR A 54 -1.85 3.20 13.11
N GLY A 55 -2.64 2.16 12.85
CA GLY A 55 -2.55 1.31 11.67
C GLY A 55 -2.85 2.07 10.38
N LEU A 56 -3.77 3.03 10.40
CA LEU A 56 -4.05 3.91 9.27
C LEU A 56 -2.87 4.82 8.94
N VAL A 57 -2.23 5.41 9.96
CA VAL A 57 -1.05 6.27 9.76
C VAL A 57 0.11 5.47 9.19
N ILE A 58 0.46 4.35 9.82
CA ILE A 58 1.58 3.49 9.39
C ILE A 58 1.28 2.88 8.01
N GLY A 59 0.07 2.35 7.82
CA GLY A 59 -0.38 1.77 6.56
C GLY A 59 -0.35 2.77 5.40
N SER A 60 -0.74 4.03 5.65
CA SER A 60 -0.66 5.10 4.64
C SER A 60 0.78 5.43 4.28
N ILE A 61 1.69 5.52 5.26
CA ILE A 61 3.11 5.77 5.02
C ILE A 61 3.73 4.63 4.19
N VAL A 62 3.51 3.37 4.60
CA VAL A 62 4.03 2.20 3.89
C VAL A 62 3.43 2.11 2.48
N GLY A 63 2.13 2.35 2.33
CA GLY A 63 1.44 2.40 1.05
C GLY A 63 1.98 3.48 0.11
N LEU A 64 2.31 4.66 0.64
CA LEU A 64 2.97 5.74 -0.09
C LEU A 64 4.38 5.34 -0.55
N VAL A 65 5.19 4.76 0.33
CA VAL A 65 6.56 4.33 0.01
C VAL A 65 6.55 3.27 -1.09
N ILE A 66 5.71 2.24 -0.94
CA ILE A 66 5.57 1.17 -1.94
C ILE A 66 5.01 1.75 -3.24
N GLY A 67 3.96 2.57 -3.17
CA GLY A 67 3.35 3.21 -4.35
C GLY A 67 4.34 4.09 -5.12
N TYR A 68 5.20 4.83 -4.40
CA TYR A 68 6.24 5.65 -5.00
C TYR A 68 7.36 4.81 -5.64
N TYR A 69 7.80 3.75 -4.97
CA TYR A 69 8.78 2.81 -5.50
C TYR A 69 8.32 2.21 -6.84
N TYR A 70 7.08 1.72 -6.90
CA TYR A 70 6.50 1.17 -8.13
C TYR A 70 6.28 2.25 -9.20
N LYS A 71 5.89 3.47 -8.82
CA LYS A 71 5.79 4.59 -9.77
C LYS A 71 7.14 4.89 -10.43
N LYS A 72 8.23 4.92 -9.66
CA LYS A 72 9.59 5.16 -10.18
C LYS A 72 10.07 4.02 -11.07
N LYS A 73 9.74 2.78 -10.73
CA LYS A 73 10.06 1.60 -11.54
C LYS A 73 9.30 1.57 -12.87
N ASP A 74 7.99 1.85 -12.84
CA ASP A 74 7.16 1.93 -14.05
C ASP A 74 7.59 3.10 -14.95
N ALA A 75 7.98 4.24 -14.36
CA ALA A 75 8.52 5.36 -15.14
C ALA A 75 9.81 4.97 -15.87
N LYS A 76 10.78 4.35 -15.16
CA LYS A 76 12.04 3.88 -15.78
C LYS A 76 11.80 2.85 -16.89
N ALA A 77 10.85 1.93 -16.71
CA ALA A 77 10.50 0.95 -17.73
C ALA A 77 9.81 1.57 -18.95
N LYS A 78 9.03 2.64 -18.76
CA LYS A 78 8.42 3.38 -19.86
C LYS A 78 9.46 4.16 -20.67
N TYR A 79 10.38 4.84 -19.98
CA TYR A 79 11.49 5.54 -20.64
C TYR A 79 12.41 4.58 -21.41
N SER A 80 12.72 3.38 -20.90
CA SER A 80 13.54 2.42 -21.66
C SER A 80 12.82 1.88 -22.90
N MET A 81 11.50 1.69 -22.84
CA MET A 81 10.72 1.27 -24.01
C MET A 81 10.59 2.37 -25.07
N ASP A 82 10.42 3.63 -24.65
CA ASP A 82 10.40 4.75 -25.59
C ASP A 82 11.82 4.96 -26.19
N ASP A 83 12.89 4.88 -25.40
CA ASP A 83 14.27 5.02 -25.91
C ASP A 83 14.63 3.91 -26.92
N GLU A 84 14.26 2.64 -26.68
CA GLU A 84 14.49 1.55 -27.65
C GLU A 84 13.65 1.73 -28.93
N PHE A 85 12.44 2.29 -28.83
CA PHE A 85 11.59 2.58 -29.99
C PHE A 85 12.12 3.76 -30.83
N TYR A 86 12.63 4.83 -30.20
CA TYR A 86 13.22 5.98 -30.89
C TYR A 86 14.65 5.71 -31.42
N GLN A 87 15.39 4.77 -30.85
CA GLN A 87 16.69 4.37 -31.38
C GLN A 87 16.60 3.64 -32.74
N GLY A 88 15.45 3.05 -33.07
CA GLY A 88 15.19 2.47 -34.39
C GLY A 88 14.92 3.49 -35.51
N PHE A 89 14.65 4.76 -35.18
CA PHE A 89 14.34 5.82 -36.15
C PHE A 89 15.48 6.85 -36.33
N ILE A 90 16.56 6.78 -35.55
CA ILE A 90 17.66 7.77 -35.57
C ILE A 90 18.99 7.21 -36.09
N VAL A 91 19.10 5.90 -36.36
CA VAL A 91 20.29 5.36 -37.05
C VAL A 91 19.95 5.13 -38.51
N ARG A 92 20.58 5.98 -39.35
CA ARG A 92 20.61 5.97 -40.83
C ARG A 92 20.56 4.60 -41.49
#